data_AF-A0A410PPR4-F1
#
_entry.id   AF-A0A410PPR4-F1
#
_cell.length_a   1.000
_cell.length_b   1.000
_cell.length_c   1.000
_cell.angle_alpha   90.00
_cell.angle_beta   90.00
_cell.angle_gamma   90.00
#
_symmetry.space_group_name_H-M   'P 1'
#
loop_
_entity.id
_entity.type
_entity.pdbx_description
1 polymer ?
#
loop_
_entity_poly.entity_id
_entity_poly.type
_entity_poly.pdbx_seq_one_letter_code
_entity_poly.pdbx_strand_id
1 'polypeptide(L)'
;MKLKKLSALISGVLVSTMVLSGCSTEENALYNAFNKSQTVNSMESTTTVNLNITGTNLSNQEKQFQPTIDIINGSGITMTTRTSQNADKTIGRAQGDIKISGIPMDMDMSFWADTNITGDKPLITEVVKLPEIATSSLPDPYKGKPYMVMDINSLNNTSGEPQMDFSKDFQSNLIAFIDQYAKQYDPNLNLVTKLDSQNYEIKLTDSSFKQLLKYTVDNFSSNADAVNLIKDYIKAVAQVGGAADTTELNKILDELPAVLKNASVVIDKLQNVTLIGPKGIDIKYTLNNEGYIINENANCEFVIDIPALSKLADGSDSSTQTLTGIYTVDLSTNTKIDKINQPITINMLKLDASSSFSYADLIETLSAPSNLKPGWNSINGKWYYGKDDGTAK
;
A
#
# COMPACT_ATOMS: atom_id res chain seq x y z
N MET A 1 8.36 -10.41 19.06
CA MET A 1 7.49 -9.22 19.27
C MET A 1 8.24 -7.89 19.04
N LYS A 2 9.50 -7.74 19.46
CA LYS A 2 10.31 -6.53 19.25
C LYS A 2 10.72 -6.28 17.79
N LEU A 3 11.10 -7.33 17.05
CA LEU A 3 11.44 -7.23 15.62
C LEU A 3 10.24 -6.78 14.75
N LYS A 4 9.02 -7.22 15.09
CA LYS A 4 7.78 -6.76 14.42
C LYS A 4 7.48 -5.27 14.65
N LYS A 5 7.82 -4.76 15.85
CA LYS A 5 7.68 -3.33 16.17
C LYS A 5 8.75 -2.50 15.45
N LEU A 6 9.98 -3.02 15.38
CA LEU A 6 11.07 -2.41 14.63
C LEU A 6 10.79 -2.38 13.12
N SER A 7 10.28 -3.48 12.55
CA SER A 7 9.91 -3.53 11.13
C SER A 7 8.74 -2.62 10.81
N ALA A 8 7.69 -2.57 11.65
CA ALA A 8 6.57 -1.64 11.48
C ALA A 8 7.01 -0.17 11.55
N LEU A 9 7.98 0.14 12.42
CA LEU A 9 8.54 1.48 12.56
C LEU A 9 9.41 1.85 11.36
N ILE A 10 10.25 0.94 10.85
CA ILE A 10 11.02 1.15 9.61
C ILE A 10 10.09 1.32 8.40
N SER A 11 9.03 0.52 8.27
CA SER A 11 8.03 0.65 7.21
C SER A 11 7.24 1.95 7.30
N GLY A 12 6.83 2.38 8.51
CA GLY A 12 6.14 3.66 8.71
C GLY A 12 7.00 4.88 8.37
N VAL A 13 8.31 4.79 8.60
CA VAL A 13 9.26 5.86 8.26
C VAL A 13 9.63 5.84 6.76
N LEU A 14 9.69 4.68 6.11
CA LEU A 14 9.86 4.59 4.65
C LEU A 14 8.72 5.31 3.90
N VAL A 15 7.48 5.19 4.37
CA VAL A 15 6.33 5.92 3.81
C VAL A 15 6.46 7.43 4.03
N SER A 16 7.05 7.88 5.15
CA SER A 16 7.25 9.32 5.41
C SER A 16 8.43 9.94 4.66
N THR A 17 9.39 9.14 4.16
CA THR A 17 10.48 9.64 3.29
C THR A 17 10.03 10.01 1.86
N MET A 18 8.78 9.71 1.49
CA MET A 18 8.19 10.15 0.21
C MET A 18 7.75 11.62 0.21
N VAL A 19 7.86 12.32 1.35
CA VAL A 19 7.63 13.77 1.41
C VAL A 19 8.89 14.46 0.89
N LEU A 20 8.91 14.78 -0.40
CA LEU A 20 9.94 15.64 -0.98
C LEU A 20 9.88 17.01 -0.30
N SER A 21 11.01 17.46 0.27
CA SER A 21 11.22 18.86 0.63
C SER A 21 11.09 19.71 -0.61
N GLY A 22 10.34 20.82 -0.58
CA GLY A 22 10.29 21.80 -1.67
C GLY A 22 11.41 22.84 -1.55
N CYS A 23 12.62 22.45 -1.14
CA CYS A 23 13.62 23.41 -0.66
C CYS A 23 14.55 23.90 -1.77
N SER A 24 14.94 23.04 -2.72
CA SER A 24 15.69 23.44 -3.91
C SER A 24 14.77 23.86 -5.08
N THR A 25 15.33 24.53 -6.11
CA THR A 25 14.53 24.92 -7.29
C THR A 25 14.05 23.69 -8.07
N GLU A 26 14.91 22.68 -8.13
CA GLU A 26 14.66 21.40 -8.78
C GLU A 26 13.64 20.56 -7.99
N GLU A 27 13.76 20.54 -6.67
CA GLU A 27 12.79 19.94 -5.76
C GLU A 27 11.41 20.60 -5.89
N ASN A 28 11.36 21.93 -5.94
CA ASN A 28 10.12 22.67 -6.18
C ASN A 28 9.48 22.34 -7.53
N ALA A 29 10.29 22.19 -8.59
CA ALA A 29 9.76 21.84 -9.91
C ALA A 29 9.08 20.46 -9.89
N LEU A 30 9.72 19.48 -9.24
CA LEU A 30 9.16 18.14 -9.11
C LEU A 30 7.95 18.10 -8.15
N TYR A 31 8.01 18.80 -7.02
CA TYR A 31 6.90 18.95 -6.08
C TYR A 31 5.66 19.59 -6.75
N ASN A 32 5.86 20.65 -7.53
CA ASN A 32 4.79 21.28 -8.30
C ASN A 32 4.21 20.32 -9.35
N ALA A 33 5.05 19.51 -10.00
CA ALA A 33 4.60 18.50 -10.93
C ALA A 33 3.76 17.41 -10.23
N PHE A 34 4.17 16.95 -9.04
CA PHE A 34 3.36 16.03 -8.22
C PHE A 34 2.01 16.63 -7.87
N ASN A 35 1.98 17.87 -7.34
CA ASN A 35 0.74 18.56 -7.03
C ASN A 35 -0.15 18.73 -8.28
N LYS A 36 0.45 19.02 -9.44
CA LYS A 36 -0.26 19.16 -10.70
C LYS A 36 -0.83 17.82 -11.20
N SER A 37 -0.11 16.71 -11.03
CA SER A 37 -0.63 15.37 -11.33
C SER A 37 -1.88 15.04 -10.51
N GLN A 38 -2.02 15.59 -9.30
CA GLN A 38 -3.24 15.44 -8.49
C GLN A 38 -4.44 16.19 -9.08
N THR A 39 -4.28 17.12 -10.03
CA THR A 39 -5.41 17.82 -10.67
C THR A 39 -5.91 17.13 -11.94
N VAL A 40 -5.38 15.95 -12.25
CA VAL A 40 -5.75 15.20 -13.45
C VAL A 40 -7.15 14.61 -13.30
N ASN A 41 -8.00 14.84 -14.30
CA ASN A 41 -9.37 14.32 -14.35
C ASN A 41 -9.48 13.03 -15.17
N SER A 42 -8.52 12.77 -16.04
CA SER A 42 -8.48 11.54 -16.83
C SER A 42 -7.05 11.22 -17.23
N MET A 43 -6.70 9.93 -17.24
CA MET A 43 -5.41 9.46 -17.76
C MET A 43 -5.47 7.97 -18.10
N GLU A 44 -4.53 7.56 -18.95
CA GLU A 44 -4.17 6.16 -19.14
C GLU A 44 -2.75 5.97 -18.65
N SER A 45 -2.51 4.94 -17.83
CA SER A 45 -1.16 4.65 -17.35
C SER A 45 -0.81 3.18 -17.55
N THR A 46 0.46 2.91 -17.82
CA THR A 46 1.02 1.55 -17.88
C THR A 46 2.21 1.49 -16.94
N THR A 47 2.10 0.66 -15.91
CA THR A 47 3.15 0.41 -14.93
C THR A 47 3.68 -1.01 -15.09
N THR A 48 4.98 -1.16 -15.28
CA THR A 48 5.68 -2.45 -15.17
C THR A 48 6.46 -2.48 -13.87
N VAL A 49 6.38 -3.60 -13.14
CA VAL A 49 7.09 -3.86 -11.89
C VAL A 49 7.83 -5.19 -12.01
N ASN A 50 9.12 -5.18 -11.68
CA ASN A 50 9.94 -6.37 -11.57
C ASN A 50 10.60 -6.38 -10.19
N LEU A 51 10.66 -7.56 -9.58
CA LEU A 51 11.26 -7.80 -8.28
C LEU A 51 12.31 -8.89 -8.42
N ASN A 52 13.52 -8.63 -7.96
CA ASN A 52 14.58 -9.65 -7.88
C ASN A 52 15.13 -9.71 -6.46
N ILE A 53 15.18 -10.90 -5.90
CA ILE A 53 15.63 -11.19 -4.55
C ILE A 53 16.82 -12.15 -4.65
N THR A 54 17.94 -11.77 -4.06
CA THR A 54 19.09 -12.65 -3.86
C THR A 54 19.35 -12.84 -2.38
N GLY A 55 19.77 -14.04 -2.00
CA GLY A 55 20.03 -14.40 -0.61
C GLY A 55 21.44 -14.94 -0.43
N THR A 56 22.14 -14.47 0.59
CA THR A 56 23.44 -15.02 1.03
C THR A 56 23.35 -15.44 2.49
N ASN A 57 24.25 -16.33 2.92
CA ASN A 57 24.28 -16.84 4.30
C ASN A 57 22.95 -17.45 4.80
N LEU A 58 22.17 -18.05 3.89
CA LEU A 58 20.86 -18.60 4.21
C LEU A 58 20.98 -19.83 5.13
N SER A 59 20.20 -19.86 6.21
CA SER A 59 20.01 -21.06 7.03
C SER A 59 19.31 -22.17 6.22
N ASN A 60 19.32 -23.40 6.74
CA ASN A 60 18.64 -24.52 6.08
C ASN A 60 17.12 -24.29 5.94
N GLN A 61 16.50 -23.59 6.88
CA GLN A 61 15.09 -23.21 6.81
C GLN A 61 14.86 -22.20 5.68
N GLU A 62 15.74 -21.21 5.53
CA GLU A 62 15.61 -20.16 4.50
C GLU A 62 15.79 -20.71 3.09
N LYS A 63 16.70 -21.68 2.90
CA LYS A 63 16.90 -22.36 1.61
C LYS A 63 15.65 -23.07 1.09
N GLN A 64 14.72 -23.47 1.97
CA GLN A 64 13.46 -24.10 1.55
C GLN A 64 12.54 -23.14 0.79
N PHE A 65 12.74 -21.82 0.93
CA PHE A 65 11.97 -20.81 0.21
C PHE A 65 12.59 -20.41 -1.13
N GLN A 66 13.76 -20.95 -1.49
CA GLN A 66 14.43 -20.62 -2.75
C GLN A 66 13.53 -20.82 -3.99
N PRO A 67 12.72 -21.90 -4.12
CA PRO A 67 11.81 -22.03 -5.25
C PRO A 67 10.78 -20.90 -5.36
N THR A 68 10.34 -20.34 -4.23
CA THR A 68 9.43 -19.18 -4.22
C THR A 68 10.16 -17.92 -4.68
N ILE A 69 11.41 -17.72 -4.24
CA ILE A 69 12.27 -16.63 -4.70
C ILE A 69 12.51 -16.72 -6.20
N ASP A 70 12.80 -17.91 -6.73
CA ASP A 70 13.06 -18.12 -8.16
C ASP A 70 11.83 -17.77 -9.01
N ILE A 71 10.62 -18.14 -8.54
CA ILE A 71 9.36 -17.74 -9.18
C ILE A 71 9.18 -16.22 -9.17
N ILE A 72 9.43 -15.57 -8.02
CA ILE A 72 9.33 -14.10 -7.90
C ILE A 72 10.30 -13.42 -8.87
N ASN A 73 11.56 -13.87 -8.90
CA ASN A 73 12.62 -13.31 -9.73
C ASN A 73 12.37 -13.49 -11.24
N GLY A 74 11.71 -14.58 -11.60
CA GLY A 74 11.27 -14.82 -12.98
C GLY A 74 10.03 -14.02 -13.36
N SER A 75 9.28 -13.50 -12.39
CA SER A 75 7.99 -12.86 -12.62
C SER A 75 8.10 -11.37 -12.95
N GLY A 76 7.22 -10.91 -13.84
CA GLY A 76 7.04 -9.50 -14.15
C GLY A 76 5.56 -9.14 -14.12
N ILE A 77 5.23 -8.03 -13.44
CA ILE A 77 3.86 -7.53 -13.33
C ILE A 77 3.71 -6.31 -14.25
N THR A 78 2.69 -6.31 -15.10
CA THR A 78 2.31 -5.12 -15.88
C THR A 78 0.86 -4.77 -15.59
N MET A 79 0.63 -3.53 -15.19
CA MET A 79 -0.68 -2.98 -14.89
C MET A 79 -0.97 -1.85 -15.86
N THR A 80 -2.06 -1.95 -16.63
CA THR A 80 -2.58 -0.84 -17.42
C THR A 80 -3.85 -0.33 -16.77
N THR A 81 -3.95 0.97 -16.53
CA THR A 81 -5.13 1.59 -15.93
C THR A 81 -5.65 2.74 -16.78
N ARG A 82 -6.96 2.94 -16.72
CA ARG A 82 -7.66 4.10 -17.25
C ARG A 82 -8.51 4.68 -16.15
N THR A 83 -8.44 5.99 -15.97
CA THR A 83 -9.25 6.70 -14.99
C THR A 83 -9.96 7.87 -15.64
N SER A 84 -11.16 8.18 -15.14
CA SER A 84 -11.96 9.34 -15.55
C SER A 84 -12.79 9.80 -14.37
N GLN A 85 -12.70 11.06 -14.00
CA GLN A 85 -13.34 11.65 -12.83
C GLN A 85 -13.77 13.10 -13.09
N ASN A 86 -14.75 13.58 -12.33
CA ASN A 86 -15.12 15.00 -12.34
C ASN A 86 -14.06 15.85 -11.61
N ALA A 87 -14.11 17.18 -11.84
CA ALA A 87 -13.16 18.12 -11.23
C ALA A 87 -13.13 18.06 -9.69
N ASP A 88 -14.27 17.78 -9.07
CA ASP A 88 -14.39 17.68 -7.61
C ASP A 88 -13.96 16.30 -7.06
N LYS A 89 -13.60 15.34 -7.93
CA LYS A 89 -13.22 13.95 -7.59
C LYS A 89 -14.28 13.18 -6.79
N THR A 90 -15.54 13.56 -6.94
CA THR A 90 -16.69 12.94 -6.27
C THR A 90 -17.42 11.92 -7.13
N ILE A 91 -17.19 11.94 -8.45
CA ILE A 91 -17.72 10.97 -9.41
C ILE A 91 -16.56 10.50 -10.26
N GLY A 92 -16.34 9.18 -10.33
CA GLY A 92 -15.22 8.62 -11.04
C GLY A 92 -15.43 7.18 -11.49
N ARG A 93 -14.67 6.80 -12.52
CA ARG A 93 -14.56 5.43 -13.01
C ARG A 93 -13.10 5.06 -13.20
N ALA A 94 -12.80 3.81 -12.91
CA ALA A 94 -11.52 3.21 -13.24
C ALA A 94 -11.71 1.87 -13.95
N GLN A 95 -10.79 1.55 -14.84
CA GLN A 95 -10.63 0.21 -15.40
C GLN A 95 -9.15 -0.11 -15.38
N GLY A 96 -8.80 -1.34 -15.05
CA GLY A 96 -7.43 -1.79 -15.22
C GLY A 96 -7.30 -3.25 -15.57
N ASP A 97 -6.17 -3.57 -16.17
CA ASP A 97 -5.74 -4.90 -16.57
C ASP A 97 -4.38 -5.16 -15.92
N ILE A 98 -4.27 -6.25 -15.18
CA ILE A 98 -3.06 -6.69 -14.48
C ILE A 98 -2.62 -7.99 -15.12
N LYS A 99 -1.39 -8.03 -15.60
CA LYS A 99 -0.74 -9.20 -16.18
C LYS A 99 0.44 -9.60 -15.34
N ILE A 100 0.47 -10.86 -14.90
CA ILE A 100 1.61 -11.46 -14.22
C ILE A 100 2.21 -12.48 -15.18
N SER A 101 3.41 -12.18 -15.63
CA SER A 101 4.17 -12.98 -16.61
C SER A 101 5.37 -13.66 -15.95
N GLY A 102 5.98 -14.63 -16.62
CA GLY A 102 7.24 -15.24 -16.15
C GLY A 102 7.07 -16.27 -15.02
N ILE A 103 5.83 -16.59 -14.70
CA ILE A 103 5.44 -17.74 -13.89
C ILE A 103 4.98 -18.90 -14.82
N PRO A 104 4.86 -20.15 -14.33
CA PRO A 104 4.54 -21.30 -15.21
C PRO A 104 3.27 -21.16 -16.04
N MET A 105 2.31 -20.34 -15.57
CA MET A 105 1.09 -19.99 -16.29
C MET A 105 0.83 -18.49 -16.10
N ASP A 106 0.81 -17.72 -17.18
CA ASP A 106 0.49 -16.28 -17.12
C ASP A 106 -0.86 -16.08 -16.42
N MET A 107 -0.92 -15.11 -15.51
CA MET A 107 -2.13 -14.76 -14.78
C MET A 107 -2.60 -13.37 -15.17
N ASP A 108 -3.77 -13.34 -15.80
CA ASP A 108 -4.44 -12.10 -16.18
C ASP A 108 -5.61 -11.83 -15.23
N MET A 109 -5.69 -10.59 -14.75
CA MET A 109 -6.79 -10.07 -13.95
C MET A 109 -7.23 -8.73 -14.54
N SER A 110 -8.49 -8.40 -14.36
CA SER A 110 -9.00 -7.07 -14.73
C SER A 110 -9.89 -6.55 -13.61
N PHE A 111 -9.96 -5.24 -13.47
CA PHE A 111 -10.90 -4.61 -12.54
C PHE A 111 -11.62 -3.42 -13.17
N TRP A 112 -12.79 -3.11 -12.62
CA TRP A 112 -13.58 -1.92 -12.91
C TRP A 112 -14.05 -1.33 -11.60
N ALA A 113 -13.95 -0.02 -11.44
CA ALA A 113 -14.49 0.71 -10.30
C ALA A 113 -15.43 1.81 -10.79
N ASP A 114 -16.54 2.00 -10.07
CA ASP A 114 -17.50 3.09 -10.26
C ASP A 114 -17.75 3.75 -8.91
N THR A 115 -17.47 5.05 -8.82
CA THR A 115 -17.60 5.83 -7.61
C THR A 115 -18.51 7.03 -7.84
N ASN A 116 -19.46 7.22 -6.93
CA ASN A 116 -20.27 8.42 -6.83
C ASN A 116 -20.60 8.68 -5.36
N ILE A 117 -20.02 9.74 -4.79
CA ILE A 117 -20.14 10.10 -3.37
C ILE A 117 -20.87 11.43 -3.17
N THR A 118 -21.63 11.90 -4.16
CA THR A 118 -22.34 13.20 -4.11
C THR A 118 -23.73 13.12 -3.46
N GLY A 119 -24.26 11.93 -3.20
CA GLY A 119 -25.58 11.73 -2.61
C GLY A 119 -25.55 11.01 -1.26
N ASP A 120 -26.70 10.96 -0.58
CA ASP A 120 -26.88 10.33 0.75
C ASP A 120 -26.50 8.83 0.78
N LYS A 121 -26.60 8.17 -0.39
CA LYS A 121 -26.15 6.79 -0.59
C LYS A 121 -24.99 6.79 -1.58
N PRO A 122 -23.75 6.67 -1.10
CA PRO A 122 -22.60 6.60 -1.98
C PRO A 122 -22.62 5.29 -2.77
N LEU A 123 -22.33 5.39 -4.06
CA LEU A 123 -22.04 4.26 -4.92
C LEU A 123 -20.53 4.06 -4.90
N ILE A 124 -20.09 2.91 -4.39
CA ILE A 124 -18.70 2.45 -4.53
C ILE A 124 -18.80 0.97 -4.89
N THR A 125 -18.65 0.71 -6.19
CA THR A 125 -18.70 -0.64 -6.74
C THR A 125 -17.39 -0.96 -7.41
N GLU A 126 -16.81 -2.09 -7.04
CA GLU A 126 -15.64 -2.66 -7.68
C GLU A 126 -15.97 -4.05 -8.23
N VAL A 127 -15.61 -4.30 -9.47
CA VAL A 127 -15.72 -5.60 -10.13
C VAL A 127 -14.31 -6.09 -10.41
N VAL A 128 -13.99 -7.29 -9.95
CA VAL A 128 -12.70 -7.93 -10.22
C VAL A 128 -12.94 -9.21 -11.03
N LYS A 129 -12.30 -9.32 -12.18
CA LYS A 129 -12.17 -10.57 -12.92
C LYS A 129 -11.02 -11.37 -12.33
N LEU A 130 -11.36 -12.48 -11.68
CA LEU A 130 -10.41 -13.39 -11.07
C LEU A 130 -9.77 -14.29 -12.14
N PRO A 131 -8.49 -14.71 -11.93
CA PRO A 131 -7.85 -15.68 -12.81
C PRO A 131 -8.49 -17.06 -12.61
N GLU A 132 -8.45 -17.91 -13.65
CA GLU A 132 -9.11 -19.21 -13.65
C GLU A 132 -8.73 -20.08 -12.43
N ILE A 133 -7.44 -20.10 -12.09
CA ILE A 133 -6.92 -20.82 -10.92
C ILE A 133 -7.62 -20.41 -9.62
N ALA A 134 -7.90 -19.13 -9.43
CA ALA A 134 -8.60 -18.63 -8.25
C ALA A 134 -10.08 -19.04 -8.27
N THR A 135 -10.76 -18.86 -9.41
CA THR A 135 -12.19 -19.22 -9.55
C THR A 135 -12.45 -20.72 -9.37
N SER A 136 -11.48 -21.57 -9.74
CA SER A 136 -11.58 -23.04 -9.63
C SER A 136 -11.55 -23.53 -8.17
N SER A 137 -10.97 -22.73 -7.28
CA SER A 137 -10.79 -23.05 -5.86
C SER A 137 -11.88 -22.47 -4.96
N LEU A 138 -12.78 -21.65 -5.52
CA LEU A 138 -13.94 -21.13 -4.79
C LEU A 138 -14.94 -22.25 -4.45
N PRO A 139 -15.63 -22.15 -3.30
CA PRO A 139 -16.68 -23.11 -2.96
C PRO A 139 -17.91 -22.93 -3.86
N ASP A 140 -18.73 -23.96 -3.96
CA ASP A 140 -20.07 -23.81 -4.54
C ASP A 140 -20.91 -22.83 -3.70
N PRO A 141 -21.73 -21.96 -4.32
CA PRO A 141 -22.08 -21.88 -5.75
C PRO A 141 -21.18 -20.91 -6.56
N TYR A 142 -20.05 -20.46 -6.03
CA TYR A 142 -19.20 -19.43 -6.64
C TYR A 142 -18.14 -20.00 -7.59
N LYS A 143 -17.88 -21.31 -7.50
CA LYS A 143 -16.89 -22.02 -8.30
C LYS A 143 -17.06 -21.74 -9.80
N GLY A 144 -15.95 -21.37 -10.44
CA GLY A 144 -15.88 -21.08 -11.88
C GLY A 144 -16.51 -19.76 -12.31
N LYS A 145 -17.08 -18.97 -11.39
CA LYS A 145 -17.60 -17.64 -11.74
C LYS A 145 -16.43 -16.65 -11.86
N PRO A 146 -16.27 -15.97 -13.02
CA PRO A 146 -15.09 -15.15 -13.28
C PRO A 146 -15.11 -13.79 -12.55
N TYR A 147 -16.29 -13.24 -12.25
CA TYR A 147 -16.39 -11.88 -11.71
C TYR A 147 -16.83 -11.86 -10.24
N MET A 148 -16.01 -11.23 -9.41
CA MET A 148 -16.35 -10.90 -8.04
C MET A 148 -16.80 -9.44 -7.98
N VAL A 149 -17.94 -9.18 -7.34
CA VAL A 149 -18.50 -7.84 -7.16
C VAL A 149 -18.39 -7.43 -5.70
N MET A 150 -17.72 -6.31 -5.46
CA MET A 150 -17.64 -5.64 -4.17
C MET A 150 -18.49 -4.37 -4.24
N ASP A 151 -19.50 -4.28 -3.38
CA ASP A 151 -20.34 -3.08 -3.23
C ASP A 151 -20.28 -2.67 -1.76
N ILE A 152 -19.85 -1.43 -1.50
CA ILE A 152 -19.73 -0.92 -0.14
C ILE A 152 -21.07 -0.97 0.62
N ASN A 153 -22.20 -0.80 -0.09
CA ASN A 153 -23.52 -0.85 0.54
C ASN A 153 -23.89 -2.28 0.98
N SER A 154 -23.37 -3.29 0.29
CA SER A 154 -23.51 -4.70 0.69
C SER A 154 -22.60 -5.05 1.87
N LEU A 155 -21.46 -4.37 2.00
CA LEU A 155 -20.51 -4.53 3.10
C LEU A 155 -20.93 -3.79 4.38
N ASN A 156 -21.67 -2.69 4.29
CA ASN A 156 -22.14 -1.93 5.45
C ASN A 156 -23.08 -2.73 6.38
N ASN A 157 -23.64 -3.84 5.91
CA ASN A 157 -24.45 -4.78 6.72
C ASN A 157 -23.61 -5.85 7.44
N THR A 158 -22.29 -5.88 7.21
CA THR A 158 -21.32 -6.64 7.98
C THR A 158 -20.66 -5.71 8.98
N SER A 159 -20.62 -6.11 10.26
CA SER A 159 -20.23 -5.27 11.41
C SER A 159 -18.97 -4.41 11.17
N GLY A 160 -19.12 -3.09 11.31
CA GLY A 160 -18.06 -2.09 11.19
C GLY A 160 -18.33 -1.11 10.06
N GLU A 161 -19.22 -0.13 10.27
CA GLU A 161 -19.51 0.90 9.27
C GLU A 161 -18.23 1.69 8.93
N PRO A 162 -17.75 1.69 7.67
CA PRO A 162 -16.72 2.62 7.24
C PRO A 162 -17.33 4.03 7.23
N GLN A 163 -17.00 4.85 8.23
CA GLN A 163 -17.41 6.26 8.29
C GLN A 163 -16.74 7.05 7.16
N MET A 164 -17.45 7.21 6.03
CA MET A 164 -16.98 7.94 4.85
C MET A 164 -16.66 9.42 5.12
N ASP A 165 -17.33 10.04 6.09
CA ASP A 165 -17.07 11.42 6.49
C ASP A 165 -15.65 11.58 7.07
N PHE A 166 -15.20 10.63 7.88
CA PHE A 166 -13.84 10.62 8.41
C PHE A 166 -12.79 10.55 7.29
N SER A 167 -13.03 9.74 6.25
CA SER A 167 -12.10 9.57 5.12
C SER A 167 -11.90 10.86 4.32
N LYS A 168 -12.97 11.63 4.07
CA LYS A 168 -12.91 12.91 3.35
C LYS A 168 -12.17 13.99 4.15
N ASP A 169 -12.48 14.09 5.44
CA ASP A 169 -11.85 15.07 6.33
C ASP A 169 -10.36 14.76 6.53
N PHE A 170 -10.02 13.49 6.73
CA PHE A 170 -8.63 13.06 6.85
C PHE A 170 -7.82 13.31 5.59
N GLN A 171 -8.35 13.00 4.39
CA GLN A 171 -7.65 13.26 3.13
C GLN A 171 -7.39 14.77 2.92
N SER A 172 -8.39 15.60 3.18
CA SER A 172 -8.27 17.05 3.04
C SER A 172 -7.24 17.62 4.04
N ASN A 173 -7.29 17.16 5.28
CA ASN A 173 -6.33 17.55 6.32
C ASN A 173 -4.91 17.03 6.02
N LEU A 174 -4.77 15.84 5.44
CA LEU A 174 -3.48 15.28 5.01
C LEU A 174 -2.87 16.12 3.89
N ILE A 175 -3.65 16.50 2.87
CA ILE A 175 -3.18 17.36 1.77
C ILE A 175 -2.74 18.73 2.31
N ALA A 176 -3.56 19.34 3.17
CA ALA A 176 -3.23 20.63 3.79
C ALA A 176 -1.97 20.53 4.66
N PHE A 177 -1.84 19.44 5.43
CA PHE A 177 -0.64 19.14 6.20
C PHE A 177 0.58 19.01 5.28
N ILE A 178 0.50 18.23 4.20
CA ILE A 178 1.63 18.04 3.26
C ILE A 178 2.06 19.39 2.67
N ASP A 179 1.13 20.24 2.24
CA ASP A 179 1.46 21.57 1.69
C ASP A 179 2.11 22.50 2.72
N GLN A 180 1.69 22.45 3.98
CA GLN A 180 2.29 23.23 5.05
C GLN A 180 3.64 22.65 5.50
N TYR A 181 3.71 21.33 5.66
CA TYR A 181 4.86 20.61 6.16
C TYR A 181 6.01 20.61 5.14
N ALA A 182 5.72 20.50 3.84
CA ALA A 182 6.72 20.58 2.78
C ALA A 182 7.48 21.92 2.76
N LYS A 183 6.88 23.01 3.26
CA LYS A 183 7.52 24.34 3.35
C LYS A 183 8.54 24.45 4.48
N GLN A 184 8.45 23.61 5.50
CA GLN A 184 9.35 23.61 6.67
C GLN A 184 10.26 22.38 6.72
N TYR A 185 10.00 21.37 5.90
CA TYR A 185 10.80 20.16 5.80
C TYR A 185 12.01 20.42 4.90
N ASP A 186 13.18 20.56 5.50
CA ASP A 186 14.46 20.81 4.82
C ASP A 186 15.54 19.87 5.38
N PRO A 187 15.74 18.69 4.77
CA PRO A 187 16.77 17.76 5.21
C PRO A 187 18.19 18.29 4.97
N ASN A 188 18.36 19.45 4.33
CA ASN A 188 19.64 19.97 3.86
C ASN A 188 20.41 18.94 3.01
N LEU A 189 19.65 18.14 2.26
CA LEU A 189 20.12 17.18 1.29
C LEU A 189 19.64 17.66 -0.07
N ASN A 190 20.53 17.70 -1.06
CA ASN A 190 20.10 17.94 -2.43
C ASN A 190 19.54 16.63 -3.00
N LEU A 191 18.22 16.44 -2.90
CA LEU A 191 17.58 15.17 -3.23
C LEU A 191 17.27 15.05 -4.73
N VAL A 192 17.02 16.17 -5.40
CA VAL A 192 16.61 16.21 -6.81
C VAL A 192 17.68 16.87 -7.66
N THR A 193 18.14 16.14 -8.67
CA THR A 193 19.01 16.65 -9.73
C THR A 193 18.22 16.81 -11.01
N LYS A 194 18.28 17.99 -11.62
CA LYS A 194 17.75 18.20 -12.96
C LYS A 194 18.74 17.70 -14.00
N LEU A 195 18.35 16.68 -14.78
CA LEU A 195 19.18 16.10 -15.83
C LEU A 195 19.13 16.94 -17.11
N ASP A 196 17.93 17.42 -17.47
CA ASP A 196 17.71 18.33 -18.59
C ASP A 196 16.41 19.15 -18.40
N SER A 197 15.90 19.81 -19.45
CA SER A 197 14.69 20.63 -19.38
C SER A 197 13.44 19.93 -18.82
N GLN A 198 13.31 18.61 -19.03
CA GLN A 198 12.12 17.81 -18.73
C GLN A 198 12.41 16.65 -17.77
N ASN A 199 13.67 16.23 -17.64
CA ASN A 199 14.06 15.08 -16.85
C ASN A 199 14.69 15.45 -15.50
N TYR A 200 14.22 14.79 -14.45
CA TYR A 200 14.65 14.97 -13.05
C TYR A 200 15.00 13.60 -12.46
N GLU A 201 15.96 13.57 -11.54
CA GLU A 201 16.50 12.35 -10.94
C GLU A 201 16.63 12.52 -9.43
N ILE A 202 16.20 11.51 -8.68
CA ILE A 202 16.45 11.34 -7.25
C ILE A 202 17.42 10.19 -7.11
N LYS A 203 18.55 10.44 -6.44
CA LYS A 203 19.53 9.39 -6.12
C LYS A 203 19.85 9.35 -4.63
N LEU A 204 19.65 8.19 -4.03
CA LEU A 204 20.02 7.93 -2.65
C LEU A 204 20.98 6.75 -2.55
N THR A 205 22.10 6.99 -1.88
CA THR A 205 22.99 5.95 -1.38
C THR A 205 22.51 5.50 -0.01
N ASP A 206 23.09 4.42 0.53
CA ASP A 206 22.84 4.01 1.92
C ASP A 206 23.06 5.13 2.94
N SER A 207 24.13 5.92 2.76
CA SER A 207 24.43 7.04 3.65
C SER A 207 23.40 8.17 3.55
N SER A 208 23.08 8.63 2.33
CA SER A 208 22.12 9.72 2.15
C SER A 208 20.69 9.29 2.50
N PHE A 209 20.32 8.03 2.24
CA PHE A 209 19.06 7.47 2.70
C PHE A 209 18.95 7.47 4.23
N LYS A 210 19.99 7.03 4.94
CA LYS A 210 20.00 7.06 6.42
C LYS A 210 19.98 8.47 6.99
N GLN A 211 20.63 9.44 6.34
CA GLN A 211 20.55 10.85 6.71
C GLN A 211 19.13 11.38 6.55
N LEU A 212 18.48 11.11 5.42
CA LEU A 212 17.09 11.47 5.16
C LEU A 212 16.15 10.81 6.19
N LEU A 213 16.36 9.52 6.46
CA LEU A 213 15.61 8.74 7.44
C LEU A 213 15.71 9.36 8.84
N LYS A 214 16.94 9.68 9.28
CA LYS A 214 17.21 10.32 10.56
C LYS A 214 16.55 11.68 10.65
N TYR A 215 16.75 12.54 9.65
CA TYR A 215 16.14 13.85 9.60
C TYR A 215 14.61 13.77 9.66
N THR A 216 14.01 12.84 8.91
CA THR A 216 12.56 12.64 8.89
C THR A 216 12.03 12.28 10.27
N VAL A 217 12.63 11.30 10.94
CA VAL A 217 12.21 10.91 12.29
C VAL A 217 12.43 12.03 13.31
N ASP A 218 13.57 12.71 13.25
CA ASP A 218 13.90 13.78 14.20
C ASP A 218 12.97 15.01 13.99
N ASN A 219 12.65 15.35 12.75
CA ASN A 219 11.70 16.44 12.42
C ASN A 219 10.26 16.06 12.81
N PHE A 220 9.78 14.88 12.40
CA PHE A 220 8.42 14.40 12.75
C PHE A 220 8.22 14.30 14.27
N SER A 221 9.23 13.83 15.01
CA SER A 221 9.14 13.70 16.47
C SER A 221 9.15 15.04 17.22
N SER A 222 9.68 16.08 16.59
CA SER A 222 9.81 17.43 17.18
C SER A 222 8.74 18.41 16.68
N ASN A 223 7.96 18.04 15.66
CA ASN A 223 6.96 18.89 15.03
C ASN A 223 5.54 18.54 15.53
N ALA A 224 4.89 19.49 16.22
CA ALA A 224 3.58 19.26 16.84
C ALA A 224 2.49 18.91 15.81
N ASP A 225 2.51 19.52 14.62
CA ASP A 225 1.54 19.26 13.57
C ASP A 225 1.73 17.84 13.01
N ALA A 226 2.97 17.41 12.83
CA ALA A 226 3.30 16.06 12.36
C ALA A 226 2.88 14.99 13.39
N VAL A 227 3.10 15.24 14.68
CA VAL A 227 2.63 14.36 15.76
C VAL A 227 1.09 14.30 15.79
N ASN A 228 0.41 15.42 15.61
CA ASN A 228 -1.05 15.47 15.57
C ASN A 228 -1.62 14.70 14.38
N LEU A 229 -1.00 14.80 13.19
CA LEU A 229 -1.39 13.99 12.03
C LEU A 229 -1.33 12.48 12.34
N ILE A 230 -0.26 12.01 12.97
CA ILE A 230 -0.13 10.59 13.36
C ILE A 230 -1.25 10.21 14.34
N LYS A 231 -1.57 11.07 15.31
CA LYS A 231 -2.68 10.82 16.25
C LYS A 231 -4.01 10.71 15.52
N ASP A 232 -4.28 11.60 14.57
CA ASP A 232 -5.53 11.60 13.82
C ASP A 232 -5.62 10.39 12.88
N TYR A 233 -4.50 9.95 12.31
CA TYR A 233 -4.43 8.68 11.57
C TYR A 233 -4.68 7.46 12.46
N ILE A 234 -4.09 7.39 13.66
CA ILE A 234 -4.33 6.26 14.58
C ILE A 234 -5.81 6.22 14.98
N LYS A 235 -6.43 7.37 15.26
CA LYS A 235 -7.88 7.47 15.51
C LYS A 235 -8.69 7.02 14.30
N ALA A 236 -8.28 7.40 13.09
CA ALA A 236 -8.88 6.95 11.82
C ALA A 236 -8.99 5.44 11.75
N VAL A 237 -7.84 4.78 11.90
CA VAL A 237 -7.71 3.34 11.75
C VAL A 237 -8.49 2.62 12.85
N ALA A 238 -8.44 3.14 14.08
CA ALA A 238 -9.21 2.58 15.19
C ALA A 238 -10.73 2.67 14.96
N GLN A 239 -11.22 3.80 14.43
CA GLN A 239 -12.63 4.00 14.10
C GLN A 239 -13.09 3.07 12.97
N VAL A 240 -12.31 2.97 11.89
CA VAL A 240 -12.59 2.05 10.77
C VAL A 240 -12.53 0.58 11.21
N GLY A 241 -11.61 0.23 12.11
CA GLY A 241 -11.47 -1.11 12.66
C GLY A 241 -12.54 -1.49 13.69
N GLY A 242 -13.52 -0.63 13.97
CA GLY A 242 -14.59 -0.89 14.95
C GLY A 242 -14.09 -0.96 16.40
N ALA A 243 -12.88 -0.46 16.69
CA ALA A 243 -12.32 -0.46 18.03
C ALA A 243 -13.06 0.57 18.91
N ALA A 244 -14.08 0.12 19.62
CA ALA A 244 -14.85 0.93 20.57
C ALA A 244 -14.09 1.19 21.90
N ASP A 245 -12.97 0.52 22.16
CA ASP A 245 -12.21 0.72 23.40
C ASP A 245 -11.26 1.93 23.29
N THR A 246 -11.82 3.09 23.62
CA THR A 246 -11.10 4.36 23.72
C THR A 246 -9.93 4.32 24.71
N THR A 247 -9.90 3.37 25.65
CA THR A 247 -8.87 3.28 26.69
C THR A 247 -7.52 2.83 26.13
N GLU A 248 -7.52 1.77 25.31
CA GLU A 248 -6.31 1.24 24.68
C GLU A 248 -5.79 2.18 23.60
N LEU A 249 -6.71 2.81 22.85
CA LEU A 249 -6.39 3.87 21.90
C LEU A 249 -5.71 5.07 22.60
N ASN A 250 -6.28 5.58 23.69
CA ASN A 250 -5.70 6.70 24.43
C ASN A 250 -4.31 6.35 24.97
N LYS A 251 -4.11 5.11 25.44
CA LYS A 251 -2.79 4.65 25.88
C LYS A 251 -1.75 4.67 24.75
N ILE A 252 -2.12 4.23 23.54
CA ILE A 252 -1.25 4.31 22.35
C ILE A 252 -0.91 5.77 22.02
N LEU A 253 -1.91 6.66 22.07
CA LEU A 253 -1.74 8.09 21.79
C LEU A 253 -0.85 8.79 22.84
N ASP A 254 -0.96 8.41 24.11
CA ASP A 254 -0.14 8.94 25.21
C ASP A 254 1.31 8.43 25.15
N GLU A 255 1.53 7.19 24.72
CA GLU A 255 2.86 6.60 24.54
C GLU A 255 3.56 7.09 23.25
N LEU A 256 2.81 7.67 22.30
CA LEU A 256 3.33 8.08 20.99
C LEU A 256 4.59 8.96 21.06
N PRO A 257 4.68 10.02 21.90
CA PRO A 257 5.91 10.82 22.00
C PRO A 257 7.13 9.99 22.45
N ALA A 258 6.93 9.03 23.36
CA ALA A 258 8.00 8.14 23.80
C ALA A 258 8.40 7.14 22.71
N VAL A 259 7.43 6.65 21.92
CA VAL A 259 7.68 5.80 20.74
C VAL A 259 8.48 6.56 19.69
N LEU A 260 8.10 7.80 19.37
CA LEU A 260 8.81 8.65 18.41
C LEU A 260 10.23 8.98 18.89
N LYS A 261 10.43 9.26 20.18
CA LYS A 261 11.78 9.44 20.72
C LYS A 261 12.63 8.17 20.65
N ASN A 262 12.02 7.01 20.88
CA ASN A 262 12.70 5.71 20.71
C ASN A 262 13.02 5.41 19.23
N ALA A 263 12.21 5.91 18.29
CA ALA A 263 12.48 5.81 16.86
C ALA A 263 13.82 6.45 16.50
N SER A 264 14.09 7.68 16.96
CA SER A 264 15.38 8.36 16.74
C SER A 264 16.57 7.52 17.23
N VAL A 265 16.48 6.92 18.42
CA VAL A 265 17.53 6.05 18.99
C VAL A 265 17.74 4.79 18.15
N VAL A 266 16.66 4.24 17.59
CA VAL A 266 16.74 3.10 16.67
C VAL A 266 17.41 3.50 15.36
N ILE A 267 17.06 4.65 14.77
CA ILE A 267 17.69 5.14 13.54
C ILE A 267 19.19 5.37 13.73
N ASP A 268 19.60 5.88 14.90
CA ASP A 268 21.03 6.05 15.22
C ASP A 268 21.78 4.71 15.24
N LYS A 269 21.13 3.64 15.70
CA LYS A 269 21.71 2.29 15.68
C LYS A 269 21.78 1.68 14.28
N LEU A 270 20.88 2.08 13.38
CA LEU A 270 20.87 1.62 11.99
C LEU A 270 22.01 2.21 11.15
N GLN A 271 22.74 3.22 11.65
CA GLN A 271 23.87 3.81 10.93
C GLN A 271 24.92 2.76 10.52
N ASN A 272 25.11 1.72 11.34
CA ASN A 272 26.07 0.64 11.09
C ASN A 272 25.50 -0.57 10.33
N VAL A 273 24.24 -0.53 9.92
CA VAL A 273 23.58 -1.63 9.20
C VAL A 273 23.31 -1.19 7.77
N THR A 274 23.81 -1.90 6.77
CA THR A 274 23.49 -1.57 5.36
C THR A 274 22.00 -1.80 5.11
N LEU A 275 21.30 -0.76 4.65
CA LEU A 275 19.88 -0.80 4.31
C LEU A 275 19.65 -0.66 2.81
N ILE A 276 20.53 0.07 2.12
CA ILE A 276 20.50 0.26 0.67
C ILE A 276 21.75 -0.36 0.07
N GLY A 277 21.58 -1.14 -0.99
CA GLY A 277 22.70 -1.78 -1.68
C GLY A 277 23.52 -0.80 -2.53
N PRO A 278 24.63 -1.26 -3.13
CA PRO A 278 25.50 -0.43 -3.97
C PRO A 278 24.79 0.23 -5.17
N LYS A 279 23.69 -0.35 -5.70
CA LYS A 279 22.92 0.29 -6.78
C LYS A 279 22.13 1.51 -6.30
N GLY A 280 21.88 1.62 -5.01
CA GLY A 280 21.14 2.76 -4.44
C GLY A 280 19.64 2.71 -4.69
N ILE A 281 19.02 3.87 -4.49
CA ILE A 281 17.69 4.22 -4.99
C ILE A 281 17.90 5.27 -6.09
N ASP A 282 17.44 4.98 -7.30
CA ASP A 282 17.47 5.89 -8.46
C ASP A 282 16.05 6.01 -9.02
N ILE A 283 15.44 7.20 -8.90
CA ILE A 283 14.10 7.48 -9.40
C ILE A 283 14.16 8.63 -10.40
N LYS A 284 13.69 8.39 -11.62
CA LYS A 284 13.68 9.35 -12.73
C LYS A 284 12.27 9.74 -13.10
N TYR A 285 12.04 11.04 -13.20
CA TYR A 285 10.78 11.62 -13.64
C TYR A 285 10.97 12.38 -14.95
N THR A 286 10.01 12.23 -15.86
CA THR A 286 9.91 13.06 -17.06
C THR A 286 8.64 13.89 -17.00
N LEU A 287 8.79 15.20 -17.16
CA LEU A 287 7.68 16.14 -17.25
C LEU A 287 7.38 16.48 -18.71
N ASN A 288 6.10 16.67 -19.04
CA ASN A 288 5.74 17.28 -20.32
C ASN A 288 5.86 18.82 -20.27
N ASN A 289 5.65 19.47 -21.41
CA ASN A 289 5.71 20.94 -21.52
C ASN A 289 4.68 21.69 -20.64
N GLU A 290 3.61 21.00 -20.21
CA GLU A 290 2.62 21.55 -19.30
C GLU A 290 3.02 21.34 -17.83
N GLY A 291 4.08 20.59 -17.53
CA GLY A 291 4.55 20.30 -16.17
C GLY A 291 3.84 19.12 -15.50
N TYR A 292 3.15 18.26 -16.26
CA TYR A 292 2.65 16.97 -15.74
C TYR A 292 3.74 15.90 -15.81
N ILE A 293 3.76 15.01 -14.83
CA ILE A 293 4.58 13.79 -14.87
C ILE A 293 4.00 12.86 -15.94
N ILE A 294 4.82 12.48 -16.93
CA ILE A 294 4.43 11.55 -18.01
C ILE A 294 5.20 10.23 -17.97
N ASN A 295 6.30 10.18 -17.20
CA ASN A 295 7.06 8.96 -16.99
C ASN A 295 7.73 8.98 -15.61
N GLU A 296 7.73 7.83 -14.94
CA GLU A 296 8.44 7.56 -13.69
C GLU A 296 9.17 6.22 -13.83
N ASN A 297 10.49 6.22 -13.64
CA ASN A 297 11.28 4.99 -13.61
C ASN A 297 12.03 4.91 -12.28
N ALA A 298 11.78 3.88 -11.48
CA ALA A 298 12.46 3.66 -10.22
C ALA A 298 13.30 2.38 -10.27
N ASN A 299 14.51 2.42 -9.73
CA ASN A 299 15.35 1.26 -9.46
C ASN A 299 15.85 1.39 -8.03
N CYS A 300 15.42 0.49 -7.14
CA CYS A 300 15.70 0.54 -5.72
C CYS A 300 16.29 -0.79 -5.26
N GLU A 301 17.50 -0.75 -4.69
CA GLU A 301 18.14 -1.94 -4.12
C GLU A 301 18.17 -1.85 -2.59
N PHE A 302 17.40 -2.72 -1.94
CA PHE A 302 17.32 -2.79 -0.48
C PHE A 302 18.10 -3.99 0.06
N VAL A 303 18.69 -3.84 1.25
CA VAL A 303 19.41 -4.90 1.95
C VAL A 303 18.70 -5.22 3.27
N ILE A 304 18.40 -6.49 3.49
CA ILE A 304 17.82 -7.02 4.71
C ILE A 304 18.85 -7.96 5.34
N ASP A 305 19.68 -7.42 6.24
CA ASP A 305 20.62 -8.17 7.05
C ASP A 305 19.93 -8.64 8.35
N ILE A 306 19.39 -9.85 8.32
CA ILE A 306 18.65 -10.40 9.47
C ILE A 306 19.53 -10.45 10.73
N PRO A 307 20.77 -10.98 10.71
CA PRO A 307 21.66 -10.96 11.86
C PRO A 307 21.86 -9.56 12.45
N ALA A 308 22.16 -8.56 11.62
CA ALA A 308 22.41 -7.20 12.08
C ALA A 308 21.16 -6.57 12.71
N LEU A 309 20.00 -6.71 12.06
CA LEU A 309 18.72 -6.18 12.55
C LEU A 309 18.29 -6.84 13.87
N SER A 310 18.52 -8.15 14.02
CA SER A 310 18.21 -8.87 15.24
C SER A 310 19.08 -8.45 16.42
N LYS A 311 20.40 -8.22 16.20
CA LYS A 311 21.29 -7.68 17.25
C LYS A 311 20.79 -6.34 17.79
N LEU A 312 20.20 -5.50 16.92
CA LEU A 312 19.63 -4.21 17.32
C LEU A 312 18.34 -4.35 18.14
N ALA A 313 17.51 -5.36 17.84
CA ALA A 313 16.22 -5.57 18.51
C ALA A 313 16.35 -6.21 19.90
N ASP A 314 17.30 -7.14 20.06
CA ASP A 314 17.42 -7.95 21.27
C ASP A 314 18.50 -7.44 22.24
N GLY A 315 19.47 -6.64 21.76
CA GLY A 315 20.59 -6.16 22.55
C GLY A 315 21.55 -7.30 22.90
N SER A 316 22.61 -7.45 22.10
CA SER A 316 23.61 -8.54 22.09
C SER A 316 23.13 -9.88 21.52
N ASP A 317 24.07 -10.74 21.12
CA ASP A 317 23.89 -11.97 20.34
C ASP A 317 22.86 -12.92 20.98
N SER A 318 21.61 -12.79 20.57
CA SER A 318 20.53 -13.69 20.95
C SER A 318 20.81 -15.06 20.35
N SER A 319 21.17 -16.03 21.20
CA SER A 319 21.39 -17.44 20.87
C SER A 319 20.14 -18.18 20.36
N THR A 320 19.02 -17.46 20.19
CA THR A 320 17.75 -17.97 19.67
C THR A 320 17.49 -17.60 18.21
N GLN A 321 18.38 -16.82 17.58
CA GLN A 321 18.26 -16.41 16.19
C GLN A 321 18.58 -17.58 15.23
N THR A 322 17.54 -18.19 14.64
CA THR A 322 17.70 -19.32 13.70
C THR A 322 17.87 -18.89 12.24
N LEU A 323 17.46 -17.67 11.91
CA LEU A 323 17.54 -17.10 10.56
C LEU A 323 18.83 -16.28 10.42
N THR A 324 19.60 -16.58 9.38
CA THR A 324 20.95 -16.01 9.18
C THR A 324 21.11 -15.29 7.85
N GLY A 325 20.06 -15.30 7.02
CA GLY A 325 20.10 -14.77 5.67
C GLY A 325 20.33 -13.27 5.60
N ILE A 326 21.11 -12.87 4.60
CA ILE A 326 21.24 -11.49 4.14
C ILE A 326 20.64 -11.43 2.75
N TYR A 327 19.55 -10.67 2.60
CA TYR A 327 18.80 -10.57 1.36
C TYR A 327 19.07 -9.24 0.69
N THR A 328 19.25 -9.26 -0.62
CA THR A 328 19.22 -8.06 -1.47
C THR A 328 17.96 -8.11 -2.31
N VAL A 329 17.18 -7.03 -2.28
CA VAL A 329 15.90 -6.89 -2.97
C VAL A 329 16.00 -5.74 -3.96
N ASP A 330 16.06 -6.07 -5.24
CA ASP A 330 16.01 -5.16 -6.37
C ASP A 330 14.56 -4.97 -6.82
N LEU A 331 14.05 -3.76 -6.69
CA LEU A 331 12.77 -3.34 -7.24
C LEU A 331 13.02 -2.44 -8.45
N SER A 332 12.46 -2.80 -9.60
CA SER A 332 12.44 -1.94 -10.79
C SER A 332 11.01 -1.64 -11.20
N THR A 333 10.68 -0.36 -11.38
CA THR A 333 9.39 0.09 -11.88
C THR A 333 9.55 1.02 -13.07
N ASN A 334 8.58 0.97 -13.97
CA ASN A 334 8.43 1.95 -15.04
C ASN A 334 6.94 2.24 -15.20
N THR A 335 6.54 3.47 -14.94
CA THR A 335 5.19 3.98 -15.17
C THR A 335 5.23 5.00 -16.28
N LYS A 336 4.49 4.72 -17.36
CA LYS A 336 4.19 5.67 -18.41
C LYS A 336 2.77 6.20 -18.23
N ILE A 337 2.59 7.52 -18.36
CA ILE A 337 1.29 8.18 -18.24
C ILE A 337 0.99 8.91 -19.56
N ASP A 338 -0.14 8.58 -20.16
CA ASP A 338 -0.63 9.14 -21.42
C ASP A 338 -2.05 9.70 -21.24
N LYS A 339 -2.54 10.42 -22.26
CA LYS A 339 -3.93 10.92 -22.33
C LYS A 339 -4.38 11.76 -21.13
N ILE A 340 -3.45 12.44 -20.47
CA ILE A 340 -3.73 13.34 -19.34
C ILE A 340 -4.76 14.39 -19.77
N ASN A 341 -5.88 14.47 -19.03
CA ASN A 341 -7.01 15.36 -19.27
C ASN A 341 -7.64 15.26 -20.67
N GLN A 342 -7.48 14.11 -21.34
CA GLN A 342 -8.15 13.80 -22.61
C GLN A 342 -9.40 12.95 -22.38
N PRO A 343 -10.38 12.94 -23.30
CA PRO A 343 -11.56 12.10 -23.17
C PRO A 343 -11.21 10.60 -23.05
N ILE A 344 -11.65 9.97 -21.96
CA ILE A 344 -11.52 8.53 -21.72
C ILE A 344 -12.91 7.97 -21.40
N THR A 345 -13.33 6.98 -22.18
CA THR A 345 -14.59 6.26 -21.97
C THR A 345 -14.31 4.94 -21.25
N ILE A 346 -14.93 4.76 -20.09
CA ILE A 346 -14.89 3.50 -19.32
C ILE A 346 -16.30 2.93 -19.29
N ASN A 347 -16.45 1.74 -19.87
CA ASN A 347 -17.71 1.02 -19.92
C ASN A 347 -17.74 -0.02 -18.80
N MET A 348 -18.69 0.13 -17.87
CA MET A 348 -18.92 -0.85 -16.83
C MET A 348 -19.48 -2.15 -17.44
N LEU A 349 -19.07 -3.28 -16.87
CA LEU A 349 -19.57 -4.58 -17.28
C LEU A 349 -21.05 -4.74 -16.93
N LYS A 350 -21.80 -5.39 -17.83
CA LYS A 350 -23.15 -5.88 -17.52
C LYS A 350 -23.00 -7.28 -16.94
N LEU A 351 -23.21 -7.41 -15.64
CA LEU A 351 -23.07 -8.66 -14.91
C LEU A 351 -24.43 -9.21 -14.50
N ASP A 352 -24.50 -10.53 -14.32
CA ASP A 352 -25.66 -11.23 -13.78
C ASP A 352 -25.21 -12.33 -12.79
N ALA A 353 -26.20 -12.99 -12.18
CA ALA A 353 -25.93 -14.05 -11.20
C ALA A 353 -25.23 -15.29 -11.78
N SER A 354 -25.21 -15.46 -13.11
CA SER A 354 -24.52 -16.58 -13.77
C SER A 354 -23.04 -16.30 -13.98
N SER A 355 -22.70 -15.04 -14.22
CA SER A 355 -21.35 -14.57 -14.54
C SER A 355 -20.60 -13.99 -13.34
N SER A 356 -21.31 -13.67 -12.25
CA SER A 356 -20.73 -12.99 -11.09
C SER A 356 -21.24 -13.48 -9.74
N PHE A 357 -20.53 -13.09 -8.68
CA PHE A 357 -20.93 -13.28 -7.29
C PHE A 357 -20.57 -12.09 -6.41
N SER A 358 -21.29 -11.93 -5.30
CA SER A 358 -21.04 -10.92 -4.28
C SER A 358 -19.89 -11.35 -3.35
N TYR A 359 -18.93 -10.45 -3.13
CA TYR A 359 -17.87 -10.66 -2.15
C TYR A 359 -18.41 -10.75 -0.72
N ALA A 360 -19.43 -9.96 -0.38
CA ALA A 360 -20.06 -10.00 0.93
C ALA A 360 -20.67 -11.39 1.21
N ASP A 361 -21.33 -11.97 0.21
CA ASP A 361 -21.95 -13.30 0.32
C ASP A 361 -20.87 -14.39 0.46
N LEU A 362 -19.76 -14.26 -0.26
CA LEU A 362 -18.62 -15.16 -0.12
C LEU A 362 -18.04 -15.11 1.31
N ILE A 363 -17.81 -13.91 1.85
CA ILE A 363 -17.30 -13.75 3.22
C ILE A 363 -18.28 -14.29 4.25
N GLU A 364 -19.59 -14.05 4.10
CA GLU A 364 -20.61 -14.61 4.99
C GLU A 364 -20.61 -16.14 4.93
N THR A 365 -20.45 -16.72 3.73
CA THR A 365 -20.34 -18.18 3.54
C THR A 365 -19.10 -18.76 4.23
N LEU A 366 -17.94 -18.10 4.08
CA LEU A 366 -16.68 -18.54 4.67
C LEU A 366 -16.61 -18.31 6.19
N SER A 367 -17.33 -17.32 6.69
CA SER A 367 -17.41 -16.98 8.12
C SER A 367 -18.53 -17.74 8.84
N ALA A 368 -19.30 -18.55 8.12
CA ALA A 368 -20.41 -19.30 8.69
C ALA A 368 -19.89 -20.27 9.78
N PRO A 369 -20.56 -20.34 10.94
CA PRO A 369 -20.15 -21.22 12.02
C PRO A 369 -20.12 -22.69 11.58
N SER A 370 -19.06 -23.40 11.93
CA SER A 370 -18.95 -24.85 11.78
C SER A 370 -19.30 -25.56 13.10
N ASN A 371 -19.72 -26.83 13.02
CA ASN A 371 -20.21 -27.65 14.14
C ASN A 371 -21.56 -27.21 14.71
N LEU A 372 -22.46 -26.73 13.85
CA LEU A 372 -23.84 -26.45 14.25
C LEU A 372 -24.58 -27.75 14.57
N LYS A 373 -25.48 -27.71 15.56
CA LYS A 373 -26.42 -28.81 15.80
C LYS A 373 -27.42 -28.88 14.64
N PRO A 374 -27.89 -30.07 14.23
CA PRO A 374 -28.97 -30.16 13.25
C PRO A 374 -30.18 -29.31 13.65
N GLY A 375 -30.68 -28.48 12.74
CA GLY A 375 -31.79 -27.55 12.97
C GLY A 375 -31.38 -26.09 13.16
N TRP A 376 -32.30 -25.25 13.65
CA TRP A 376 -32.03 -23.80 13.81
C TRP A 376 -31.13 -23.51 15.00
N ASN A 377 -30.04 -22.78 14.74
CA ASN A 377 -29.07 -22.30 15.73
C ASN A 377 -29.04 -20.77 15.69
N SER A 378 -29.09 -20.13 16.86
CA SER A 378 -28.89 -18.68 16.98
C SER A 378 -27.47 -18.40 17.47
N ILE A 379 -26.69 -17.68 16.69
CA ILE A 379 -25.32 -17.27 17.03
C ILE A 379 -25.21 -15.77 16.80
N ASN A 380 -24.83 -15.04 17.86
CA ASN A 380 -24.68 -13.58 17.86
C ASN A 380 -25.90 -12.84 17.26
N GLY A 381 -27.11 -13.35 17.49
CA GLY A 381 -28.36 -12.75 17.01
C GLY A 381 -28.74 -13.06 15.56
N LYS A 382 -27.94 -13.85 14.82
CA LYS A 382 -28.28 -14.38 13.50
C LYS A 382 -28.70 -15.86 13.60
N TRP A 383 -29.70 -16.26 12.82
CA TRP A 383 -30.20 -17.63 12.75
C TRP A 383 -29.57 -18.38 11.59
N TYR A 384 -29.01 -19.56 11.87
CA TYR A 384 -28.40 -20.47 10.90
C TYR A 384 -29.08 -21.83 10.99
N TYR A 385 -29.29 -22.50 9.86
CA TYR A 385 -29.77 -23.87 9.87
C TYR A 385 -28.59 -24.84 9.79
N GLY A 386 -28.30 -25.55 10.89
CA GLY A 386 -27.30 -26.60 10.93
C GLY A 386 -27.77 -27.85 10.20
N LYS A 387 -26.94 -28.37 9.31
CA LYS A 387 -27.13 -29.66 8.63
C LYS A 387 -26.56 -30.80 9.48
N ASP A 388 -26.91 -32.03 9.12
CA ASP A 388 -26.45 -33.25 9.80
C ASP A 388 -24.92 -33.46 9.74
N ASP A 389 -24.25 -32.81 8.79
CA ASP A 389 -22.79 -32.80 8.64
C ASP A 389 -22.09 -31.71 9.47
N GLY A 390 -22.84 -30.95 10.29
CA GLY A 390 -22.32 -29.88 11.14
C GLY A 390 -22.07 -28.56 10.40
N THR A 391 -22.41 -28.46 9.11
CA THR A 391 -22.30 -27.21 8.33
C THR A 391 -23.54 -26.35 8.43
N ALA A 392 -23.40 -25.04 8.22
CA ALA A 392 -24.51 -24.09 8.22
C ALA A 392 -25.15 -23.90 6.83
N LYS A 393 -26.43 -23.56 6.81
CA LYS A 393 -27.14 -22.92 5.69
C LYS A 393 -27.78 -21.63 6.16
#